data_AF-A0A449A1Y5-F1
#
_entry.id   AF-A0A449A1Y5-F1
#
_cell.length_a   1.000
_cell.length_b   1.000
_cell.length_c   1.000
_cell.angle_alpha   90.00
_cell.angle_beta   90.00
_cell.angle_gamma   90.00
#
_symmetry.space_group_name_H-M   'P 1'
#
loop_
_entity.id
_entity.type
_entity.pdbx_description
1 polymer ?
#
loop_
_entity_poly.entity_id
_entity_poly.type
_entity_poly.pdbx_seq_one_letter_code
_entity_poly.pdbx_strand_id
1 'polypeptide(L)'
;MKNQQKYTSKHIKKWSYFRLFAMIGFAFTSMIFALPIYLVWVSFFEGGKELTWHHYATLGSLITSMVVLYLFSVGLSIFTTYKLRMYLSKVESNAQYKKSFIFGYLTSPVFLLSIIYHVIYLIPTVADHAPEGDSVNEKEAEADLENDDKDETSRNSRSEIKDIEETSEKNLPNKTSFIKRILNSNLLRLNTFEIALSGILLGIFLIVSVITHYTYLGKIGLNFEYIFYIIFAFFFRYFKGAFLAFIGDFISLMFQGAGIASWHWVYAIVPVLIVIVSSLFFDLVRINKKHALILGNIFVIASFSAIITVVFKQIAKKGGSPLKISSIFSFKTIDVTTLYILIALAIVIVIGTIFVSIYSIWKNKPRLSYFAIAFIIVTIVVVIGRWLWGPYAYIQYKQFWLKDPLINLWDRYVTIMLPIIIKGLIVIPIYSIILGSLIFPMTYLYNRYIAKNKINAY
;
A
#
# COMPACT_ATOMS: atom_id res chain seq x y z
N MET A 1 -51.45 3.39 9.65
CA MET A 1 -50.33 3.71 10.59
C MET A 1 -50.13 2.69 11.72
N LYS A 2 -51.17 2.25 12.48
CA LYS A 2 -51.01 1.28 13.60
C LYS A 2 -50.32 -0.05 13.23
N ASN A 3 -50.54 -0.57 12.02
CA ASN A 3 -49.91 -1.83 11.59
C ASN A 3 -48.41 -1.70 11.25
N GLN A 4 -47.95 -0.53 10.79
CA GLN A 4 -46.52 -0.29 10.54
C GLN A 4 -45.72 -0.13 11.84
N GLN A 5 -46.29 0.54 12.86
CA GLN A 5 -45.66 0.63 14.19
C GLN A 5 -45.53 -0.74 14.88
N LYS A 6 -46.51 -1.63 14.68
CA LYS A 6 -46.45 -3.00 15.23
C LYS A 6 -45.36 -3.84 14.56
N TYR A 7 -45.11 -3.61 13.27
CA TYR A 7 -44.08 -4.32 12.50
C TYR A 7 -42.65 -3.88 12.86
N THR A 8 -42.42 -2.57 13.05
CA THR A 8 -41.12 -2.02 13.43
C THR A 8 -40.70 -2.42 14.85
N SER A 9 -41.64 -2.41 15.81
CA SER A 9 -41.41 -2.86 17.19
C SER A 9 -40.92 -4.31 17.29
N LYS A 10 -41.52 -5.23 16.51
CA LYS A 10 -41.13 -6.66 16.50
C LYS A 10 -39.73 -6.87 15.93
N HIS A 11 -39.36 -6.12 14.89
CA HIS A 11 -38.02 -6.19 14.30
C HIS A 11 -36.93 -5.60 15.21
N ILE A 12 -37.22 -4.50 15.90
CA ILE A 12 -36.27 -3.87 16.84
C ILE A 12 -35.96 -4.81 18.01
N LYS A 13 -36.98 -5.45 18.60
CA LYS A 13 -36.77 -6.45 19.66
C LYS A 13 -35.87 -7.59 19.19
N LYS A 14 -36.12 -8.15 17.99
CA LYS A 14 -35.30 -9.24 17.41
C LYS A 14 -33.82 -8.84 17.25
N TRP A 15 -33.55 -7.61 16.83
CA TRP A 15 -32.18 -7.10 16.70
C TRP A 15 -31.49 -6.80 18.04
N SER A 16 -32.25 -6.39 19.07
CA SER A 16 -31.70 -6.21 20.41
C SER A 16 -31.23 -7.54 21.03
N TYR A 17 -32.01 -8.62 20.84
CA TYR A 17 -31.63 -9.96 21.29
C TYR A 17 -30.41 -10.49 20.55
N PHE A 18 -30.31 -10.23 19.24
CA PHE A 18 -29.13 -10.60 18.46
C PHE A 18 -27.86 -9.87 18.93
N ARG A 19 -27.96 -8.57 19.26
CA ARG A 19 -26.85 -7.81 19.85
C ARG A 19 -26.45 -8.34 21.23
N LEU A 20 -27.41 -8.62 22.10
CA LEU A 20 -27.14 -9.19 23.41
C LEU A 20 -26.46 -10.56 23.30
N PHE A 21 -26.94 -11.42 22.39
CA PHE A 21 -26.34 -12.73 22.13
C PHE A 21 -24.91 -12.60 21.58
N ALA A 22 -24.65 -11.63 20.69
CA ALA A 22 -23.31 -11.36 20.19
C ALA A 22 -22.36 -10.82 21.28
N MET A 23 -22.85 -9.96 22.19
CA MET A 23 -22.07 -9.45 23.32
C MET A 23 -21.75 -10.56 24.34
N ILE A 24 -22.72 -11.43 24.65
CA ILE A 24 -22.51 -12.58 25.53
C ILE A 24 -21.53 -13.57 24.87
N GLY A 25 -21.68 -13.85 23.57
CA GLY A 25 -20.75 -14.68 22.82
C GLY A 25 -19.33 -14.11 22.81
N PHE A 26 -19.17 -12.79 22.70
CA PHE A 26 -17.88 -12.10 22.78
C PHE A 26 -17.26 -12.18 24.19
N ALA A 27 -18.05 -11.97 25.25
CA ALA A 27 -17.59 -12.11 26.62
C ALA A 27 -17.21 -13.56 26.98
N PHE A 28 -17.95 -14.54 26.46
CA PHE A 28 -17.68 -15.94 26.70
C PHE A 28 -16.43 -16.41 25.94
N THR A 29 -16.25 -15.97 24.69
CA THR A 29 -15.03 -16.24 23.94
C THR A 29 -13.81 -15.56 24.58
N SER A 30 -13.91 -14.30 25.01
CA SER A 30 -12.79 -13.64 25.70
C SER A 30 -12.40 -14.32 27.02
N MET A 31 -13.37 -14.84 27.79
CA MET A 31 -13.08 -15.67 28.98
C MET A 31 -12.39 -16.99 28.64
N ILE A 32 -12.87 -17.71 27.60
CA ILE A 32 -12.24 -18.97 27.16
C ILE A 32 -10.80 -18.75 26.70
N PHE A 33 -10.48 -17.59 26.11
CA PHE A 33 -9.13 -17.28 25.65
C PHE A 33 -8.22 -16.63 26.69
N ALA A 34 -8.78 -15.97 27.72
CA ALA A 34 -8.01 -15.44 28.85
C ALA A 34 -7.45 -16.57 29.74
N LEU A 35 -8.16 -17.70 29.83
CA LEU A 35 -7.77 -18.84 30.68
C LEU A 35 -6.44 -19.49 30.24
N PRO A 36 -6.19 -19.80 28.94
CA PRO A 36 -4.88 -20.26 28.47
C PRO A 36 -3.75 -19.26 28.69
N ILE A 37 -4.01 -17.96 28.51
CA ILE A 37 -2.98 -16.92 28.71
C ILE A 37 -2.61 -16.84 30.18
N TYR A 38 -3.59 -16.90 31.08
CA TYR A 38 -3.37 -16.94 32.51
C TYR A 38 -2.60 -18.21 32.90
N LEU A 39 -2.96 -19.38 32.36
CA LEU A 39 -2.25 -20.63 32.62
C LEU A 39 -0.80 -20.61 32.10
N VAL A 40 -0.57 -20.02 30.92
CA VAL A 40 0.79 -19.81 30.39
C VAL A 40 1.57 -18.82 31.24
N TRP A 41 0.94 -17.73 31.69
CA TRP A 41 1.57 -16.71 32.55
C TRP A 41 1.91 -17.26 33.94
N VAL A 42 1.02 -18.03 34.56
CA VAL A 42 1.26 -18.73 35.84
C VAL A 42 2.40 -19.74 35.67
N SER A 43 2.40 -20.52 34.58
CA SER A 43 3.50 -21.45 34.30
C SER A 43 4.86 -20.76 34.04
N PHE A 44 4.84 -19.51 33.58
CA PHE A 44 6.02 -18.69 33.31
C PHE A 44 6.67 -18.15 34.59
N PHE A 45 5.89 -17.92 35.65
CA PHE A 45 6.39 -17.36 36.92
C PHE A 45 6.61 -18.40 38.02
N GLU A 46 5.93 -19.55 38.00
CA GLU A 46 6.05 -20.55 39.07
C GLU A 46 7.09 -21.66 38.80
N GLY A 47 7.55 -21.84 37.56
CA GLY A 47 8.49 -22.91 37.21
C GLY A 47 9.77 -22.37 36.58
N GLY A 48 10.83 -22.19 37.36
CA GLY A 48 12.17 -21.76 36.90
C GLY A 48 12.90 -22.77 35.99
N LYS A 49 12.25 -23.26 34.93
CA LYS A 49 12.84 -24.13 33.90
C LYS A 49 13.07 -23.32 32.62
N GLU A 50 14.20 -23.59 31.96
CA GLU A 50 14.58 -22.92 30.71
C GLU A 50 13.54 -23.13 29.60
N LEU A 51 13.13 -22.04 28.94
CA LEU A 51 12.19 -22.09 27.83
C LEU A 51 12.81 -22.75 26.60
N THR A 52 12.20 -23.83 26.12
CA THR A 52 12.52 -24.40 24.81
C THR A 52 11.85 -23.62 23.68
N TRP A 53 12.45 -23.64 22.49
CA TRP A 53 11.92 -23.03 21.26
C TRP A 53 10.45 -23.40 20.95
N HIS A 54 10.01 -24.58 21.40
CA HIS A 54 8.63 -25.02 21.22
C HIS A 54 7.62 -24.11 21.94
N HIS A 55 7.97 -23.58 23.12
CA HIS A 55 7.12 -22.68 23.91
C HIS A 55 6.96 -21.32 23.23
N TYR A 56 8.05 -20.76 22.66
CA TYR A 56 7.98 -19.51 21.89
C TYR A 56 7.14 -19.67 20.62
N ALA A 57 7.24 -20.82 19.94
CA ALA A 57 6.42 -21.11 18.76
C ALA A 57 4.93 -21.26 19.10
N THR A 58 4.59 -21.87 20.25
CA THR A 58 3.19 -21.97 20.70
C THR A 58 2.65 -20.63 21.17
N LEU A 59 3.44 -19.83 21.88
CA LEU A 59 3.05 -18.47 22.28
C LEU A 59 2.83 -17.58 21.06
N GLY A 60 3.73 -17.65 20.07
CA GLY A 60 3.62 -16.92 18.81
C GLY A 60 2.38 -17.30 18.01
N SER A 61 2.06 -18.61 17.90
CA SER A 61 0.86 -19.05 17.20
C SER A 61 -0.41 -18.58 17.92
N LEU A 62 -0.43 -18.63 19.26
CA LEU A 62 -1.56 -18.22 20.08
C LEU A 62 -1.82 -16.72 19.98
N ILE A 63 -0.77 -15.89 20.08
CA ILE A 63 -0.87 -14.42 19.88
C ILE A 63 -1.36 -14.11 18.46
N THR A 64 -0.84 -14.80 17.44
CA THR A 64 -1.26 -14.58 16.06
C THR A 64 -2.74 -14.93 15.86
N SER A 65 -3.21 -16.06 16.39
CA SER A 65 -4.63 -16.43 16.35
C SER A 65 -5.52 -15.41 17.07
N MET A 66 -5.08 -14.85 18.19
CA MET A 66 -5.82 -13.81 18.91
C MET A 66 -5.92 -12.50 18.12
N VAL A 67 -4.83 -12.07 17.48
CA VAL A 67 -4.84 -10.87 16.63
C VAL A 67 -5.79 -11.04 15.44
N VAL A 68 -5.78 -12.20 14.79
CA VAL A 68 -6.69 -12.51 13.67
C VAL A 68 -8.16 -12.49 14.12
N LEU A 69 -8.48 -13.12 15.26
CA LEU A 69 -9.85 -13.13 15.80
C LEU A 69 -10.31 -11.74 16.25
N TYR A 70 -9.42 -10.94 16.83
CA TYR A 70 -9.72 -9.56 17.19
C TYR A 70 -10.05 -8.71 15.97
N LEU A 71 -9.20 -8.77 14.93
CA LEU A 71 -9.43 -8.04 13.67
C LEU A 71 -10.73 -8.50 12.98
N PHE A 72 -11.04 -9.79 13.03
CA PHE A 72 -12.31 -10.32 12.51
C PHE A 72 -13.53 -9.78 13.28
N SER A 73 -13.46 -9.74 14.62
CA SER A 73 -14.52 -9.19 15.48
C SER A 73 -14.75 -7.70 15.22
N VAL A 74 -13.68 -6.91 15.11
CA VAL A 74 -13.74 -5.48 14.76
C VAL A 74 -14.39 -5.29 13.38
N GLY A 75 -13.99 -6.09 12.39
CA GLY A 75 -14.61 -6.09 11.06
C GLY A 75 -16.11 -6.39 11.09
N LEU A 76 -16.53 -7.38 11.88
CA LEU A 76 -17.94 -7.75 12.05
C LEU A 76 -18.75 -6.63 12.73
N SER A 77 -18.16 -5.97 13.72
CA SER A 77 -18.77 -4.83 14.43
C SER A 77 -18.97 -3.62 13.50
N ILE A 78 -17.97 -3.29 12.69
CA ILE A 78 -18.06 -2.21 11.69
C ILE A 78 -19.13 -2.55 10.65
N PHE A 79 -19.13 -3.79 10.14
CA PHE A 79 -20.09 -4.24 9.13
C PHE A 79 -21.54 -4.21 9.64
N THR A 80 -21.78 -4.70 10.85
CA THR A 80 -23.12 -4.70 11.45
C THR A 80 -23.61 -3.27 11.76
N THR A 81 -22.71 -2.39 12.21
CA THR A 81 -23.02 -0.97 12.44
C THR A 81 -23.35 -0.24 11.14
N TYR A 82 -22.60 -0.50 10.07
CA TYR A 82 -22.87 0.06 8.74
C TYR A 82 -24.21 -0.41 8.17
N LYS A 83 -24.50 -1.71 8.25
CA LYS A 83 -25.76 -2.27 7.76
C LYS A 83 -26.96 -1.75 8.54
N LEU A 84 -26.82 -1.58 9.86
CA LEU A 84 -27.85 -0.96 10.70
C LEU A 84 -28.06 0.51 10.32
N ARG A 85 -27.00 1.28 10.05
CA ARG A 85 -27.10 2.66 9.58
C ARG A 85 -27.86 2.77 8.26
N MET A 86 -27.56 1.91 7.29
CA MET A 86 -28.29 1.85 6.01
C MET A 86 -29.76 1.47 6.18
N TYR A 87 -30.07 0.61 7.16
CA TYR A 87 -31.45 0.25 7.45
C TYR A 87 -32.21 1.40 8.12
N LEU A 88 -31.58 2.09 9.07
CA LEU A 88 -32.18 3.22 9.79
C LEU A 88 -32.34 4.47 8.90
N SER A 89 -31.43 4.73 7.96
CA SER A 89 -31.57 5.84 7.01
C SER A 89 -32.74 5.67 6.04
N LYS A 90 -33.26 4.44 5.87
CA LYS A 90 -34.49 4.18 5.11
C LYS A 90 -35.77 4.38 5.92
N VAL A 91 -35.66 4.58 7.24
CA VAL A 91 -36.80 4.68 8.17
C VAL A 91 -36.96 6.11 8.71
N GLU A 92 -36.24 7.09 8.15
CA GLU A 92 -36.23 8.49 8.60
C GLU A 92 -37.58 9.20 8.36
N SER A 93 -38.46 9.13 9.36
CA SER A 93 -39.45 10.18 9.65
C SER A 93 -39.73 10.40 11.14
N ASN A 94 -39.00 9.76 12.08
CA ASN A 94 -39.29 9.89 13.51
C ASN A 94 -38.08 10.33 14.35
N ALA A 95 -38.15 11.57 14.84
CA ALA A 95 -37.13 12.24 15.67
C ALA A 95 -36.80 11.52 16.99
N GLN A 96 -37.68 10.62 17.46
CA GLN A 96 -37.52 9.89 18.73
C GLN A 96 -36.34 8.88 18.71
N TYR A 97 -35.89 8.43 17.54
CA TYR A 97 -34.79 7.46 17.41
C TYR A 97 -33.39 8.07 17.47
N LYS A 98 -33.28 9.40 17.35
CA LYS A 98 -31.99 10.12 17.39
C LYS A 98 -31.38 10.14 18.80
N LYS A 99 -32.20 10.11 19.86
CA LYS A 99 -31.74 10.13 21.27
C LYS A 99 -31.17 8.79 21.76
N SER A 100 -31.78 7.65 21.41
CA SER A 100 -31.23 6.33 21.79
C SER A 100 -29.93 5.98 21.06
N PHE A 101 -29.65 6.63 19.94
CA PHE A 101 -28.41 6.45 19.16
C PHE A 101 -27.18 7.08 19.84
N ILE A 102 -27.36 8.21 20.55
CA ILE A 102 -26.28 8.89 21.28
C ILE A 102 -25.83 8.06 22.49
N PHE A 103 -26.76 7.35 23.15
CA PHE A 103 -26.45 6.55 24.35
C PHE A 103 -25.57 5.31 24.05
N GLY A 104 -25.61 4.77 22.83
CA GLY A 104 -24.80 3.61 22.43
C GLY A 104 -23.34 3.94 22.11
N TYR A 105 -23.00 5.21 21.90
CA TYR A 105 -21.62 5.65 21.66
C TYR A 105 -20.84 5.89 22.99
N LEU A 106 -21.56 6.00 24.11
CA LEU A 106 -21.02 6.34 25.43
C LEU A 106 -20.47 5.14 26.23
N THR A 107 -20.54 3.91 25.72
CA THR A 107 -19.90 2.73 26.36
C THR A 107 -18.48 2.45 25.82
N SER A 108 -18.07 3.10 24.73
CA SER A 108 -16.70 3.09 24.18
C SER A 108 -15.66 3.93 24.95
N PRO A 109 -15.99 5.09 25.56
CA PRO A 109 -15.01 5.95 26.22
C PRO A 109 -14.43 5.35 27.50
N VAL A 110 -15.16 4.46 28.21
CA VAL A 110 -14.68 3.85 29.46
C VAL A 110 -13.46 2.96 29.21
N PHE A 111 -13.39 2.30 28.05
CA PHE A 111 -12.24 1.48 27.65
C PHE A 111 -11.09 2.33 27.08
N LEU A 112 -11.41 3.41 26.37
CA LEU A 112 -10.45 4.38 25.86
C LEU A 112 -9.78 5.17 27.01
N LEU A 113 -10.53 5.49 28.07
CA LEU A 113 -10.02 6.09 29.31
C LEU A 113 -9.09 5.13 30.08
N SER A 114 -9.34 3.82 30.07
CA SER A 114 -8.45 2.81 30.65
C SER A 114 -7.09 2.73 29.93
N ILE A 115 -7.11 2.83 28.60
CA ILE A 115 -5.89 2.87 27.76
C ILE A 115 -5.15 4.20 27.94
N ILE A 116 -5.87 5.33 27.96
CA ILE A 116 -5.30 6.66 28.21
C ILE A 116 -4.68 6.73 29.62
N TYR A 117 -5.33 6.14 30.64
CA TYR A 117 -4.80 6.07 32.01
C TYR A 117 -3.47 5.29 32.10
N HIS A 118 -3.34 4.18 31.37
CA HIS A 118 -2.09 3.40 31.31
C HIS A 118 -0.97 4.10 30.51
N VAL A 119 -1.33 4.89 29.50
CA VAL A 119 -0.35 5.61 28.67
C VAL A 119 0.13 6.90 29.35
N ILE A 120 -0.71 7.57 30.13
CA ILE A 120 -0.37 8.81 30.84
C ILE A 120 0.57 8.56 32.04
N TYR A 121 0.45 7.42 32.73
CA TYR A 121 1.27 7.13 33.93
C TYR A 121 2.69 6.60 33.64
N LEU A 122 3.04 6.35 32.37
CA LEU A 122 4.32 5.78 31.95
C LEU A 122 5.29 6.80 31.32
N ILE A 123 4.96 8.09 31.35
CA ILE A 123 5.77 9.15 30.74
C ILE A 123 6.15 10.18 31.82
N PRO A 124 7.46 10.38 32.12
CA PRO A 124 7.88 11.46 33.00
C PRO A 124 7.72 12.80 32.28
N THR A 125 6.94 13.71 32.87
CA THR A 125 6.68 15.05 32.38
C THR A 125 7.81 16.01 32.74
N VAL A 126 8.31 16.76 31.75
CA VAL A 126 9.02 18.03 31.94
C VAL A 126 8.17 19.10 31.25
N ALA A 127 7.77 20.10 32.02
CA ALA A 127 6.90 21.19 31.65
C ALA A 127 7.68 22.43 31.19
N ASP A 128 6.91 23.44 30.74
CA ASP A 128 7.21 24.86 30.56
C ASP A 128 7.79 25.30 29.20
N HIS A 129 7.33 26.37 28.53
CA HIS A 129 6.36 27.44 28.80
C HIS A 129 5.80 27.98 27.45
N ALA A 130 4.58 28.52 27.48
CA ALA A 130 4.00 29.34 26.41
C ALA A 130 4.58 30.77 26.41
N PRO A 131 4.33 31.57 25.36
CA PRO A 131 3.41 32.68 25.62
C PRO A 131 2.40 32.96 24.49
N GLU A 132 1.34 33.65 24.94
CA GLU A 132 0.21 34.24 24.25
C GLU A 132 0.58 35.25 23.16
N GLY A 133 -0.35 35.50 22.23
CA GLY A 133 -0.25 36.59 21.27
C GLY A 133 -1.45 36.68 20.31
N ASP A 134 -2.51 37.33 20.80
CA ASP A 134 -3.44 38.26 20.17
C ASP A 134 -4.20 38.00 18.86
N SER A 135 -5.49 38.31 18.98
CA SER A 135 -6.56 38.44 18.01
C SER A 135 -6.42 39.66 17.10
N VAL A 136 -6.82 39.52 15.82
CA VAL A 136 -7.27 40.65 14.98
C VAL A 136 -8.49 40.25 14.16
N ASN A 137 -9.54 41.05 14.31
CA ASN A 137 -10.77 41.13 13.51
C ASN A 137 -10.52 41.94 12.22
N GLU A 138 -11.22 41.61 11.13
CA GLU A 138 -11.97 42.54 10.23
C GLU A 138 -12.56 41.72 9.05
N LYS A 139 -13.90 41.63 8.93
CA LYS A 139 -14.83 42.48 8.14
C LYS A 139 -14.69 42.32 6.62
N GLU A 140 -15.64 41.64 5.99
CA GLU A 140 -16.84 42.18 5.30
C GLU A 140 -16.55 42.71 3.88
N ALA A 141 -17.15 42.06 2.88
CA ALA A 141 -17.74 42.71 1.71
C ALA A 141 -18.71 41.73 1.02
N GLU A 142 -20.00 42.01 1.17
CA GLU A 142 -21.12 41.52 0.37
C GLU A 142 -21.32 42.36 -0.92
N ALA A 143 -22.29 41.92 -1.74
CA ALA A 143 -22.97 42.55 -2.88
C ALA A 143 -22.39 42.22 -4.27
N ASP A 144 -23.18 41.91 -5.31
CA ASP A 144 -24.62 41.65 -5.49
C ASP A 144 -24.81 41.19 -6.96
N LEU A 145 -26.03 40.75 -7.27
CA LEU A 145 -26.69 40.62 -8.60
C LEU A 145 -26.45 39.35 -9.43
N GLU A 146 -27.37 38.89 -10.26
CA GLU A 146 -28.85 38.84 -10.32
C GLU A 146 -29.14 37.99 -11.58
N ASN A 147 -30.07 37.05 -11.46
CA ASN A 147 -30.84 36.31 -12.46
C ASN A 147 -30.53 36.46 -13.97
N ASP A 148 -30.39 35.33 -14.66
CA ASP A 148 -31.21 35.09 -15.88
C ASP A 148 -31.50 33.59 -16.05
N ASP A 149 -32.79 33.27 -16.08
CA ASP A 149 -33.37 31.97 -16.40
C ASP A 149 -33.43 31.82 -17.92
N LYS A 150 -32.98 30.68 -18.46
CA LYS A 150 -33.54 30.07 -19.68
C LYS A 150 -33.01 28.66 -19.94
N ASP A 151 -33.94 27.72 -19.93
CA ASP A 151 -34.04 26.50 -20.74
C ASP A 151 -32.74 25.91 -21.34
N GLU A 152 -32.12 24.93 -20.67
CA GLU A 152 -31.13 24.08 -21.35
C GLU A 152 -30.90 22.69 -20.72
N THR A 153 -31.96 21.99 -20.31
CA THR A 153 -31.81 20.76 -19.51
C THR A 153 -31.58 19.46 -20.31
N SER A 154 -31.26 19.51 -21.61
CA SER A 154 -30.96 18.29 -22.38
C SER A 154 -29.77 18.36 -23.36
N ARG A 155 -29.09 19.51 -23.49
CA ARG A 155 -27.84 19.64 -24.26
C ARG A 155 -26.59 19.88 -23.42
N ASN A 156 -26.74 20.29 -22.15
CA ASN A 156 -25.62 20.77 -21.33
C ASN A 156 -24.63 19.70 -20.82
N SER A 157 -25.03 18.44 -20.70
CA SER A 157 -24.12 17.40 -20.18
C SER A 157 -23.02 16.97 -21.16
N ARG A 158 -23.09 17.38 -22.44
CA ARG A 158 -22.05 17.10 -23.46
C ARG A 158 -21.17 18.30 -23.79
N SER A 159 -21.66 19.53 -23.62
CA SER A 159 -20.87 20.77 -23.72
C SER A 159 -20.03 20.98 -22.47
N GLU A 160 -20.59 20.81 -21.26
CA GLU A 160 -19.84 20.96 -20.00
C GLU A 160 -18.63 20.01 -19.93
N ILE A 161 -18.74 18.77 -20.42
CA ILE A 161 -17.59 17.83 -20.42
C ILE A 161 -16.49 18.28 -21.40
N LYS A 162 -16.85 18.88 -22.54
CA LYS A 162 -15.87 19.40 -23.50
C LYS A 162 -15.20 20.68 -23.00
N ASP A 163 -15.98 21.58 -22.40
CA ASP A 163 -15.46 22.84 -21.87
C ASP A 163 -14.59 22.61 -20.62
N ILE A 164 -14.88 21.58 -19.80
CA ILE A 164 -14.00 21.16 -18.70
C ILE A 164 -12.67 20.57 -19.21
N GLU A 165 -12.68 19.79 -20.31
CA GLU A 165 -11.44 19.26 -20.90
C GLU A 165 -10.60 20.37 -21.55
N GLU A 166 -11.21 21.32 -22.25
CA GLU A 166 -10.49 22.38 -22.98
C GLU A 166 -9.97 23.49 -22.05
N THR A 167 -10.70 23.82 -20.98
CA THR A 167 -10.25 24.80 -19.98
C THR A 167 -9.14 24.22 -19.07
N SER A 168 -9.09 22.89 -18.90
CA SER A 168 -8.00 22.22 -18.18
C SER A 168 -6.67 22.25 -18.94
N GLU A 169 -6.67 22.46 -20.27
CA GLU A 169 -5.46 22.37 -21.09
C GLU A 169 -4.77 23.74 -21.27
N LYS A 170 -5.50 24.86 -21.18
CA LYS A 170 -4.93 26.21 -21.35
C LYS A 170 -4.24 26.80 -20.12
N ASN A 171 -4.47 26.26 -18.93
CA ASN A 171 -3.83 26.73 -17.69
C ASN A 171 -2.61 25.87 -17.28
N LEU A 172 -1.70 25.61 -18.23
CA LEU A 172 -0.47 24.88 -17.94
C LEU A 172 0.56 25.81 -17.27
N PRO A 173 0.91 25.59 -15.99
CA PRO A 173 1.73 26.51 -15.22
C PRO A 173 3.17 26.60 -15.76
N ASN A 174 3.70 27.82 -15.70
CA ASN A 174 5.04 28.23 -16.13
C ASN A 174 6.16 27.26 -15.67
N LYS A 175 7.12 26.98 -16.56
CA LYS A 175 8.12 25.89 -16.50
C LYS A 175 9.08 25.95 -15.29
N THR A 176 9.20 27.11 -14.63
CA THR A 176 10.02 27.32 -13.42
C THR A 176 9.41 26.73 -12.12
N SER A 177 8.24 26.10 -12.21
CA SER A 177 7.45 25.64 -11.05
C SER A 177 7.77 24.23 -10.54
N PHE A 178 8.47 23.35 -11.27
CA PHE A 178 8.55 21.92 -10.88
C PHE A 178 9.35 21.66 -9.60
N ILE A 179 10.56 22.22 -9.48
CA ILE A 179 11.42 22.08 -8.28
C ILE A 179 10.74 22.71 -7.06
N LYS A 180 10.17 23.91 -7.25
CA LYS A 180 9.42 24.61 -6.19
C LYS A 180 8.19 23.82 -5.74
N ARG A 181 7.56 23.07 -6.65
CA ARG A 181 6.43 22.18 -6.34
C ARG A 181 6.85 20.95 -5.55
N ILE A 182 8.07 20.42 -5.76
CA ILE A 182 8.64 19.30 -4.99
C ILE A 182 9.10 19.75 -3.59
N LEU A 183 9.62 20.98 -3.47
CA LEU A 183 10.12 21.52 -2.19
C LEU A 183 9.05 22.23 -1.35
N ASN A 184 7.80 22.32 -1.84
CA ASN A 184 6.75 23.01 -1.11
C ASN A 184 6.45 22.28 0.22
N SER A 185 6.57 23.00 1.34
CA SER A 185 6.42 22.47 2.72
C SER A 185 5.06 21.84 3.00
N ASN A 186 4.03 22.21 2.23
CA ASN A 186 2.71 21.58 2.28
C ASN A 186 2.70 20.12 1.82
N LEU A 187 3.75 19.63 1.14
CA LEU A 187 3.88 18.22 0.79
C LEU A 187 4.14 17.30 1.99
N LEU A 188 4.58 17.84 3.14
CA LEU A 188 4.83 17.06 4.35
C LEU A 188 3.60 16.98 5.27
N ARG A 189 2.69 17.97 5.21
CA ARG A 189 1.51 18.03 6.09
C ARG A 189 0.48 16.96 5.72
N LEU A 190 0.23 15.99 6.61
CA LEU A 190 -0.80 14.97 6.43
C LEU A 190 -2.16 15.49 6.89
N ASN A 191 -3.18 15.32 6.05
CA ASN A 191 -4.57 15.54 6.45
C ASN A 191 -5.09 14.33 7.25
N THR A 192 -6.00 14.54 8.20
CA THR A 192 -6.73 13.47 8.91
C THR A 192 -7.27 12.38 7.97
N PHE A 193 -7.80 12.77 6.80
CA PHE A 193 -8.23 11.81 5.78
C PHE A 193 -7.08 10.97 5.22
N GLU A 194 -5.92 11.60 4.94
CA GLU A 194 -4.74 10.90 4.44
C GLU A 194 -4.19 9.93 5.51
N ILE A 195 -4.23 10.30 6.79
CA ILE A 195 -3.83 9.42 7.91
C ILE A 195 -4.78 8.22 8.03
N ALA A 196 -6.09 8.43 7.92
CA ALA A 196 -7.06 7.34 7.94
C ALA A 196 -6.87 6.39 6.74
N LEU A 197 -6.66 6.95 5.55
CA LEU A 197 -6.41 6.16 4.35
C LEU A 197 -5.08 5.39 4.42
N SER A 198 -4.03 5.99 5.00
CA SER A 198 -2.72 5.33 5.13
C SER A 198 -2.81 4.15 6.09
N GLY A 199 -3.53 4.29 7.21
CA GLY A 199 -3.78 3.20 8.15
C GLY A 199 -4.54 2.03 7.50
N ILE A 200 -5.57 2.31 6.71
CA ILE A 200 -6.33 1.26 5.98
C ILE A 200 -5.42 0.57 4.96
N LEU A 201 -4.70 1.33 4.15
CA LEU A 201 -3.82 0.78 3.12
C LEU A 201 -2.66 -0.03 3.72
N LEU A 202 -2.07 0.43 4.83
CA LEU A 202 -1.05 -0.29 5.58
C LEU A 202 -1.60 -1.60 6.17
N GLY A 203 -2.81 -1.57 6.75
CA GLY A 203 -3.45 -2.78 7.27
C GLY A 203 -3.68 -3.83 6.18
N ILE A 204 -4.18 -3.43 5.01
CA ILE A 204 -4.36 -4.33 3.86
C ILE A 204 -3.00 -4.86 3.38
N PHE A 205 -2.00 -4.00 3.28
CA PHE A 205 -0.63 -4.38 2.91
C PHE A 205 -0.08 -5.48 3.84
N LEU A 206 -0.22 -5.32 5.16
CA LEU A 206 0.27 -6.30 6.13
C LEU A 206 -0.46 -7.64 6.01
N ILE A 207 -1.79 -7.61 5.87
CA ILE A 207 -2.59 -8.83 5.67
C ILE A 207 -2.13 -9.56 4.40
N VAL A 208 -1.96 -8.84 3.29
CA VAL A 208 -1.51 -9.45 2.03
C VAL A 208 -0.06 -9.96 2.14
N SER A 209 0.84 -9.23 2.79
CA SER A 209 2.23 -9.67 2.99
C SER A 209 2.29 -10.97 3.79
N VAL A 210 1.55 -11.06 4.91
CA VAL A 210 1.43 -12.28 5.72
C VAL A 210 0.87 -13.44 4.90
N ILE A 211 -0.27 -13.25 4.21
CA ILE A 211 -0.88 -14.30 3.37
C ILE A 211 0.11 -14.76 2.31
N THR A 212 0.78 -13.83 1.63
CA THR A 212 1.70 -14.15 0.54
C THR A 212 2.90 -14.93 1.04
N HIS A 213 3.44 -14.56 2.21
CA HIS A 213 4.59 -15.21 2.81
C HIS A 213 4.27 -16.66 3.25
N TYR A 214 3.13 -16.87 3.90
CA TYR A 214 2.75 -18.19 4.43
C TYR A 214 2.05 -19.12 3.42
N THR A 215 1.62 -18.61 2.26
CA THR A 215 0.99 -19.42 1.20
C THR A 215 1.98 -19.86 0.12
N TYR A 216 1.52 -20.72 -0.78
CA TYR A 216 2.31 -21.19 -1.93
C TYR A 216 2.77 -20.05 -2.85
N LEU A 217 2.12 -18.88 -2.80
CA LEU A 217 2.48 -17.69 -3.57
C LEU A 217 3.91 -17.21 -3.27
N GLY A 218 4.33 -17.25 -2.01
CA GLY A 218 5.69 -16.91 -1.59
C GLY A 218 6.74 -17.85 -2.18
N LYS A 219 6.42 -19.15 -2.33
CA LYS A 219 7.35 -20.14 -2.92
C LYS A 219 7.59 -19.89 -4.42
N ILE A 220 6.54 -19.52 -5.15
CA ILE A 220 6.62 -19.10 -6.56
C ILE A 220 7.41 -17.77 -6.69
N GLY A 221 7.55 -17.03 -5.59
CA GLY A 221 8.26 -15.75 -5.54
C GLY A 221 7.40 -14.58 -5.97
N LEU A 222 6.08 -14.71 -5.85
CA LEU A 222 5.16 -13.59 -5.90
C LEU A 222 5.27 -12.87 -4.56
N ASN A 223 5.77 -11.64 -4.56
CA ASN A 223 5.74 -10.73 -3.42
C ASN A 223 4.91 -9.47 -3.78
N PHE A 224 3.66 -9.42 -3.32
CA PHE A 224 2.75 -8.31 -3.66
C PHE A 224 3.13 -6.96 -3.02
N GLU A 225 4.13 -6.91 -2.13
CA GLU A 225 4.60 -5.68 -1.49
C GLU A 225 4.97 -4.59 -2.52
N TYR A 226 5.61 -4.98 -3.62
CA TYR A 226 5.97 -4.06 -4.71
C TYR A 226 4.75 -3.36 -5.33
N ILE A 227 3.61 -4.04 -5.46
CA ILE A 227 2.37 -3.43 -5.95
C ILE A 227 1.87 -2.40 -4.95
N PHE A 228 1.89 -2.73 -3.65
CA PHE A 228 1.48 -1.79 -2.62
C PHE A 228 2.37 -0.56 -2.54
N TYR A 229 3.69 -0.70 -2.73
CA TYR A 229 4.59 0.46 -2.80
C TYR A 229 4.20 1.39 -3.98
N ILE A 230 3.83 0.83 -5.13
CA ILE A 230 3.30 1.62 -6.25
C ILE A 230 1.94 2.27 -5.88
N ILE A 231 1.06 1.57 -5.15
CA ILE A 231 -0.22 2.12 -4.67
C ILE A 231 0.00 3.27 -3.67
N PHE A 232 0.96 3.13 -2.74
CA PHE A 232 1.32 4.19 -1.81
C PHE A 232 1.85 5.42 -2.54
N ALA A 233 2.65 5.22 -3.58
CA ALA A 233 3.13 6.29 -4.45
C ALA A 233 1.98 7.04 -5.14
N PHE A 234 0.98 6.30 -5.62
CA PHE A 234 -0.18 6.88 -6.29
C PHE A 234 -1.01 7.80 -5.38
N PHE A 235 -1.29 7.36 -4.15
CA PHE A 235 -2.14 8.10 -3.21
C PHE A 235 -1.40 9.21 -2.47
N PHE A 236 -0.24 8.91 -1.88
CA PHE A 236 0.44 9.82 -0.94
C PHE A 236 1.55 10.66 -1.59
N ARG A 237 2.15 10.17 -2.67
CA ARG A 237 3.28 10.76 -3.42
C ARG A 237 4.55 10.95 -2.58
N TYR A 238 5.69 10.82 -3.25
CA TYR A 238 7.02 11.19 -2.75
C TYR A 238 7.27 10.77 -1.30
N PHE A 239 7.54 11.73 -0.41
CA PHE A 239 7.95 11.51 0.98
C PHE A 239 6.89 10.79 1.81
N LYS A 240 5.61 11.19 1.73
CA LYS A 240 4.53 10.57 2.51
C LYS A 240 4.37 9.10 2.16
N GLY A 241 4.37 8.80 0.86
CA GLY A 241 4.31 7.42 0.39
C GLY A 241 5.56 6.62 0.73
N ALA A 242 6.74 7.24 0.63
CA ALA A 242 8.02 6.60 0.93
C ALA A 242 8.12 6.24 2.42
N PHE A 243 7.70 7.14 3.30
CA PHE A 243 7.61 6.89 4.73
C PHE A 243 6.65 5.74 5.05
N LEU A 244 5.47 5.72 4.41
CA LEU A 244 4.51 4.63 4.57
C LEU A 244 5.06 3.28 4.06
N ALA A 245 5.76 3.29 2.92
CA ALA A 245 6.38 2.09 2.36
C ALA A 245 7.51 1.57 3.26
N PHE A 246 8.32 2.48 3.82
CA PHE A 246 9.37 2.14 4.78
C PHE A 246 8.80 1.51 6.06
N ILE A 247 7.74 2.10 6.65
CA ILE A 247 7.06 1.52 7.81
C ILE A 247 6.45 0.17 7.46
N GLY A 248 5.79 0.07 6.31
CA GLY A 248 5.22 -1.18 5.82
C GLY A 248 6.28 -2.28 5.74
N ASP A 249 7.37 -2.03 5.03
CA ASP A 249 8.50 -2.96 4.90
C ASP A 249 9.08 -3.36 6.25
N PHE A 250 9.28 -2.39 7.15
CA PHE A 250 9.80 -2.66 8.50
C PHE A 250 8.87 -3.57 9.31
N ILE A 251 7.56 -3.27 9.34
CA ILE A 251 6.57 -4.04 10.09
C ILE A 251 6.36 -5.43 9.43
N SER A 252 6.39 -5.53 8.11
CA SER A 252 6.21 -6.82 7.43
C SER A 252 7.32 -7.80 7.79
N LEU A 253 8.57 -7.34 7.91
CA LEU A 253 9.69 -8.15 8.38
C LEU A 253 9.48 -8.70 9.80
N MET A 254 8.82 -7.94 10.68
CA MET A 254 8.47 -8.42 12.03
C MET A 254 7.49 -9.59 11.97
N PHE A 255 6.51 -9.56 11.06
CA PHE A 255 5.53 -10.64 10.91
C PHE A 255 6.08 -11.89 10.22
N GLN A 256 7.10 -11.75 9.37
CA GLN A 256 7.69 -12.87 8.62
C GLN A 256 8.58 -13.78 9.47
N GLY A 257 8.69 -13.54 10.79
CA GLY A 257 9.46 -14.37 11.72
C GLY A 257 10.98 -14.26 11.60
N ALA A 258 11.49 -13.60 10.56
CA ALA A 258 12.91 -13.24 10.41
C ALA A 258 13.34 -12.17 11.44
N GLY A 259 12.35 -11.44 12.00
CA GLY A 259 12.54 -10.46 13.07
C GLY A 259 13.36 -9.24 12.65
N ILE A 260 13.56 -8.33 13.61
CA ILE A 260 14.37 -7.10 13.44
C ILE A 260 15.82 -7.44 13.04
N ALA A 261 16.30 -8.64 13.40
CA ALA A 261 17.64 -9.11 13.05
C ALA A 261 17.86 -9.25 11.53
N SER A 262 16.81 -9.44 10.74
CA SER A 262 16.91 -9.51 9.28
C SER A 262 16.87 -8.13 8.60
N TRP A 263 16.65 -7.07 9.37
CA TRP A 263 16.60 -5.72 8.83
C TRP A 263 17.99 -5.25 8.43
N HIS A 264 18.09 -4.66 7.24
CA HIS A 264 19.32 -4.07 6.75
C HIS A 264 18.99 -2.88 5.87
N TRP A 265 19.70 -1.77 6.08
CA TRP A 265 19.42 -0.49 5.43
C TRP A 265 19.47 -0.57 3.89
N VAL A 266 20.33 -1.42 3.33
CA VAL A 266 20.39 -1.65 1.86
C VAL A 266 19.11 -2.28 1.32
N TYR A 267 18.36 -3.04 2.12
CA TYR A 267 17.03 -3.53 1.73
C TYR A 267 15.97 -2.46 1.96
N ALA A 268 16.03 -1.75 3.09
CA ALA A 268 15.05 -0.76 3.50
C ALA A 268 14.94 0.45 2.54
N ILE A 269 15.97 0.73 1.73
CA ILE A 269 15.93 1.80 0.73
C ILE A 269 15.08 1.45 -0.51
N VAL A 270 14.88 0.16 -0.80
CA VAL A 270 14.13 -0.31 -1.96
C VAL A 270 12.68 0.19 -1.99
N PRO A 271 11.85 -0.01 -0.94
CA PRO A 271 10.47 0.51 -0.92
C PRO A 271 10.42 2.03 -1.12
N VAL A 272 11.36 2.77 -0.51
CA VAL A 272 11.47 4.23 -0.65
C VAL A 272 11.73 4.63 -2.10
N LEU A 273 12.71 4.01 -2.75
CA LEU A 273 13.04 4.29 -4.16
C LEU A 273 11.88 3.94 -5.09
N ILE A 274 11.19 2.82 -4.86
CA ILE A 274 10.03 2.43 -5.65
C ILE A 274 8.94 3.50 -5.59
N VAL A 275 8.66 4.02 -4.40
CA VAL A 275 7.66 5.08 -4.24
C VAL A 275 8.08 6.35 -4.96
N ILE A 276 9.34 6.78 -4.82
CA ILE A 276 9.83 8.00 -5.45
C ILE A 276 9.75 7.88 -6.99
N VAL A 277 10.26 6.79 -7.55
CA VAL A 277 10.26 6.54 -9.00
C VAL A 277 8.83 6.45 -9.53
N SER A 278 7.95 5.72 -8.85
CA SER A 278 6.54 5.58 -9.24
C SER A 278 5.79 6.92 -9.15
N SER A 279 6.05 7.72 -8.10
CA SER A 279 5.45 9.05 -7.93
C SER A 279 5.84 9.99 -9.07
N LEU A 280 7.12 10.02 -9.44
CA LEU A 280 7.62 10.79 -10.59
C LEU A 280 6.92 10.36 -11.88
N PHE A 281 6.73 9.05 -12.07
CA PHE A 281 6.06 8.54 -13.25
C PHE A 281 4.57 8.93 -13.30
N PHE A 282 3.85 8.82 -12.19
CA PHE A 282 2.46 9.26 -12.11
C PHE A 282 2.31 10.77 -12.37
N ASP A 283 3.30 11.57 -12.01
CA ASP A 283 3.31 12.99 -12.34
C ASP A 283 3.51 13.27 -13.82
N LEU A 284 4.40 12.51 -14.48
CA LEU A 284 4.53 12.58 -15.93
C LEU A 284 3.22 12.20 -16.63
N VAL A 285 2.52 11.17 -16.13
CA VAL A 285 1.23 10.73 -16.69
C VAL A 285 0.17 11.83 -16.58
N ARG A 286 0.13 12.54 -15.45
CA ARG A 286 -0.81 13.65 -15.21
C ARG A 286 -0.51 14.87 -16.07
N ILE A 287 0.76 15.17 -16.33
CA ILE A 287 1.16 16.29 -17.19
C ILE A 287 0.88 15.95 -18.65
N ASN A 288 1.42 14.83 -19.13
CA ASN A 288 1.21 14.40 -20.50
C ASN A 288 1.45 12.90 -20.66
N LYS A 289 0.37 12.16 -20.87
CA LYS A 289 0.35 10.71 -21.06
C LYS A 289 1.28 10.22 -22.18
N LYS A 290 1.38 10.94 -23.30
CA LYS A 290 2.25 10.55 -24.43
C LYS A 290 3.72 10.65 -24.03
N HIS A 291 4.10 11.73 -23.34
CA HIS A 291 5.46 11.91 -22.84
C HIS A 291 5.82 10.87 -21.78
N ALA A 292 4.88 10.54 -20.88
CA ALA A 292 5.07 9.48 -19.90
C ALA A 292 5.35 8.12 -20.57
N LEU A 293 4.59 7.77 -21.63
CA LEU A 293 4.84 6.54 -22.39
C LEU A 293 6.22 6.55 -23.08
N ILE A 294 6.60 7.65 -23.73
CA ILE A 294 7.89 7.75 -24.42
C ILE A 294 9.05 7.63 -23.42
N LEU A 295 9.04 8.46 -22.37
CA LEU A 295 10.05 8.43 -21.31
C LEU A 295 10.09 7.07 -20.62
N GLY A 296 8.93 6.48 -20.35
CA GLY A 296 8.79 5.14 -19.81
C GLY A 296 9.50 4.06 -20.62
N ASN A 297 9.29 4.05 -21.93
CA ASN A 297 9.99 3.11 -22.81
C ASN A 297 11.51 3.35 -22.82
N ILE A 298 11.96 4.61 -22.77
CA ILE A 298 13.39 4.92 -22.63
C ILE A 298 13.96 4.32 -21.33
N PHE A 299 13.26 4.46 -20.20
CA PHE A 299 13.69 3.86 -18.94
C PHE A 299 13.67 2.33 -18.96
N VAL A 300 12.69 1.71 -19.61
CA VAL A 300 12.64 0.25 -19.80
C VAL A 300 13.85 -0.22 -20.61
N ILE A 301 14.13 0.42 -21.76
CA ILE A 301 15.31 0.12 -22.59
C ILE A 301 16.59 0.28 -21.76
N ALA A 302 16.75 1.41 -21.06
CA ALA A 302 17.93 1.67 -20.24
C ALA A 302 18.13 0.61 -19.15
N SER A 303 17.05 0.18 -18.48
CA SER A 303 17.09 -0.82 -17.40
C SER A 303 17.50 -2.19 -17.92
N PHE A 304 16.95 -2.62 -19.07
CA PHE A 304 17.34 -3.89 -19.70
C PHE A 304 18.77 -3.83 -20.26
N SER A 305 19.17 -2.73 -20.88
CA SER A 305 20.55 -2.52 -21.37
C SER A 305 21.58 -2.62 -20.24
N ALA A 306 21.26 -2.08 -19.06
CA ALA A 306 22.12 -2.20 -17.88
C ALA A 306 22.31 -3.67 -17.47
N ILE A 307 21.24 -4.45 -17.44
CA ILE A 307 21.30 -5.88 -17.11
C ILE A 307 22.08 -6.67 -18.15
N ILE A 308 21.81 -6.43 -19.42
CA ILE A 308 22.52 -7.08 -20.53
C ILE A 308 24.02 -6.81 -20.42
N THR A 309 24.41 -5.57 -20.10
CA THR A 309 25.81 -5.19 -19.91
C THR A 309 26.45 -5.91 -18.72
N VAL A 310 25.75 -6.02 -17.59
CA VAL A 310 26.24 -6.77 -16.42
C VAL A 310 26.45 -8.25 -16.76
N VAL A 311 25.51 -8.86 -17.50
CA VAL A 311 25.60 -10.26 -17.93
C VAL A 311 26.79 -10.47 -18.88
N PHE A 312 26.94 -9.62 -19.90
CA PHE A 312 28.05 -9.74 -20.86
C PHE A 312 29.42 -9.56 -20.21
N LYS A 313 29.57 -8.58 -19.31
CA LYS A 313 30.81 -8.40 -18.54
C LYS A 313 31.16 -9.64 -17.74
N GLN A 314 30.16 -10.33 -17.17
CA GLN A 314 30.40 -11.56 -16.42
C GLN A 314 30.81 -12.73 -17.31
N ILE A 315 30.18 -12.89 -18.48
CA ILE A 315 30.54 -13.94 -19.45
C ILE A 315 31.99 -13.75 -19.91
N ALA A 316 32.37 -12.51 -20.25
CA ALA A 316 33.72 -12.18 -20.69
C ALA A 316 34.78 -12.54 -19.63
N LYS A 317 34.53 -12.23 -18.35
CA LYS A 317 35.45 -12.52 -17.24
C LYS A 317 35.70 -14.03 -17.04
N LYS A 318 34.70 -14.88 -17.31
CA LYS A 318 34.80 -16.34 -17.08
C LYS A 318 35.27 -17.14 -18.28
N GLY A 319 35.65 -16.49 -19.38
CA GLY A 319 36.22 -17.16 -20.55
C GLY A 319 35.29 -18.23 -21.15
N GLY A 320 33.97 -18.05 -21.06
CA GLY A 320 32.98 -19.01 -21.57
C GLY A 320 32.77 -20.27 -20.72
N SER A 321 33.41 -20.40 -19.56
CA SER A 321 33.18 -21.53 -18.66
C SER A 321 31.76 -21.50 -18.07
N PRO A 322 31.07 -22.66 -17.95
CA PRO A 322 29.70 -22.72 -17.46
C PRO A 322 29.57 -22.19 -16.02
N LEU A 323 28.50 -21.45 -15.77
CA LEU A 323 28.22 -20.85 -14.47
C LEU A 323 27.67 -21.92 -13.51
N LYS A 324 28.46 -22.31 -12.51
CA LYS A 324 27.95 -23.13 -11.39
C LYS A 324 26.95 -22.31 -10.56
N ILE A 325 25.77 -22.88 -10.31
CA ILE A 325 24.74 -22.29 -9.46
C ILE A 325 24.59 -23.12 -8.18
N SER A 326 24.25 -22.42 -7.10
CA SER A 326 23.99 -23.08 -5.81
C SER A 326 22.88 -24.12 -5.96
N SER A 327 23.06 -25.27 -5.31
CA SER A 327 22.24 -26.50 -5.38
C SER A 327 20.75 -26.38 -5.06
N ILE A 328 20.23 -25.17 -4.84
CA ILE A 328 18.83 -24.89 -4.51
C ILE A 328 17.92 -25.10 -5.73
N PHE A 329 18.45 -24.91 -6.93
CA PHE A 329 17.79 -25.36 -8.16
C PHE A 329 18.54 -26.61 -8.61
N SER A 330 17.83 -27.72 -8.87
CA SER A 330 18.45 -29.00 -9.28
C SER A 330 19.34 -28.93 -10.52
N PHE A 331 19.42 -27.77 -11.17
CA PHE A 331 20.39 -27.41 -12.20
C PHE A 331 21.75 -27.03 -11.56
N LYS A 332 22.71 -27.97 -11.59
CA LYS A 332 24.07 -27.76 -11.05
C LYS A 332 24.88 -26.72 -11.84
N THR A 333 24.52 -26.47 -13.09
CA THR A 333 25.19 -25.52 -14.00
C THR A 333 24.16 -24.86 -14.89
N ILE A 334 24.20 -23.53 -15.01
CA ILE A 334 23.48 -22.84 -16.07
C ILE A 334 24.38 -22.71 -17.28
N ASP A 335 23.87 -23.24 -18.38
CA ASP A 335 24.49 -23.17 -19.67
C ASP A 335 24.37 -21.75 -20.26
N VAL A 336 25.34 -21.36 -21.08
CA VAL A 336 25.36 -20.06 -21.76
C VAL A 336 24.09 -19.90 -22.63
N THR A 337 23.56 -21.00 -23.15
CA THR A 337 22.29 -21.05 -23.88
C THR A 337 21.12 -20.46 -23.09
N THR A 338 21.02 -20.72 -21.78
CA THR A 338 19.95 -20.17 -20.94
C THR A 338 20.05 -18.65 -20.84
N LEU A 339 21.26 -18.08 -20.83
CA LEU A 339 21.47 -16.63 -20.82
C LEU A 339 20.99 -16.01 -22.13
N TYR A 340 21.30 -16.62 -23.27
CA TYR A 340 20.80 -16.14 -24.57
C TYR A 340 19.28 -16.18 -24.66
N ILE A 341 18.64 -17.23 -24.14
CA ILE A 341 17.18 -17.33 -24.07
C ILE A 341 16.59 -16.20 -23.21
N LEU A 342 17.21 -15.89 -22.06
CA LEU A 342 16.76 -14.80 -21.19
C LEU A 342 16.93 -13.43 -21.86
N ILE A 343 18.03 -13.20 -22.59
CA ILE A 343 18.25 -11.97 -23.36
C ILE A 343 17.22 -11.84 -24.48
N ALA A 344 16.95 -12.92 -25.23
CA ALA A 344 15.94 -12.92 -26.27
C ALA A 344 14.54 -12.59 -25.70
N LEU A 345 14.18 -13.19 -24.57
CA LEU A 345 12.91 -12.91 -23.90
C LEU A 345 12.83 -11.47 -23.38
N ALA A 346 13.92 -10.92 -22.85
CA ALA A 346 14.01 -9.52 -22.47
C ALA A 346 13.77 -8.59 -23.67
N ILE A 347 14.39 -8.88 -24.82
CA ILE A 347 14.18 -8.13 -26.06
C ILE A 347 12.71 -8.18 -26.49
N VAL A 348 12.08 -9.36 -26.44
CA VAL A 348 10.65 -9.53 -26.76
C VAL A 348 9.77 -8.68 -25.84
N ILE A 349 10.06 -8.63 -24.54
CA ILE A 349 9.32 -7.80 -23.57
C ILE A 349 9.48 -6.31 -23.91
N VAL A 350 10.70 -5.85 -24.21
CA VAL A 350 10.96 -4.46 -24.58
C VAL A 350 10.21 -4.08 -25.86
N ILE A 351 10.33 -4.89 -26.92
CA ILE A 351 9.64 -4.67 -28.20
C ILE A 351 8.12 -4.67 -28.00
N GLY A 352 7.59 -5.64 -27.25
CA GLY A 352 6.16 -5.72 -26.94
C GLY A 352 5.65 -4.47 -26.21
N THR A 353 6.42 -3.96 -25.24
CA THR A 353 6.06 -2.75 -24.49
C THR A 353 6.04 -1.51 -25.39
N ILE A 354 7.05 -1.38 -26.26
CA ILE A 354 7.14 -0.29 -27.24
C ILE A 354 5.97 -0.36 -28.21
N PHE A 355 5.68 -1.54 -28.76
CA PHE A 355 4.58 -1.75 -29.70
C PHE A 355 3.23 -1.40 -29.08
N VAL A 356 2.93 -1.90 -27.87
CA VAL A 356 1.68 -1.57 -27.16
C VAL A 356 1.59 -0.06 -26.87
N SER A 357 2.71 0.57 -26.48
CA SER A 357 2.76 2.01 -26.23
C SER A 357 2.45 2.82 -27.48
N ILE A 358 3.13 2.55 -28.61
CA ILE A 358 2.92 3.22 -29.90
C ILE A 358 1.48 2.99 -30.38
N TYR A 359 0.99 1.75 -30.35
CA TYR A 359 -0.37 1.43 -30.76
C TYR A 359 -1.42 2.16 -29.91
N SER A 360 -1.19 2.28 -28.59
CA SER A 360 -2.11 3.00 -27.69
C SER A 360 -2.18 4.50 -28.00
N ILE A 361 -1.05 5.11 -28.40
CA ILE A 361 -0.96 6.52 -28.80
C ILE A 361 -1.62 6.71 -30.15
N TRP A 362 -1.30 5.86 -31.13
CA TRP A 362 -1.80 5.96 -32.50
C TRP A 362 -3.31 5.79 -32.59
N LYS A 363 -3.87 4.80 -31.88
CA LYS A 363 -5.33 4.56 -31.84
C LYS A 363 -6.07 5.36 -30.77
N ASN A 364 -5.38 6.24 -30.04
CA ASN A 364 -5.91 7.02 -28.93
C ASN A 364 -6.78 6.20 -27.95
N LYS A 365 -6.31 5.01 -27.56
CA LYS A 365 -7.04 4.10 -26.65
C LYS A 365 -6.61 4.34 -25.21
N PRO A 366 -7.32 5.17 -24.41
CA PRO A 366 -6.84 5.57 -23.08
C PRO A 366 -6.65 4.37 -22.15
N ARG A 367 -7.53 3.36 -22.22
CA ARG A 367 -7.41 2.16 -21.39
C ARG A 367 -6.13 1.39 -21.65
N LEU A 368 -5.75 1.27 -22.91
CA LEU A 368 -4.51 0.58 -23.29
C LEU A 368 -3.28 1.40 -22.89
N SER A 369 -3.35 2.73 -22.97
CA SER A 369 -2.27 3.60 -22.47
C SER A 369 -2.06 3.44 -20.97
N TYR A 370 -3.13 3.38 -20.16
CA TYR A 370 -3.02 3.14 -18.71
C TYR A 370 -2.44 1.76 -18.40
N PHE A 371 -2.82 0.72 -19.15
CA PHE A 371 -2.22 -0.60 -19.03
C PHE A 371 -0.73 -0.60 -19.40
N ALA A 372 -0.34 0.08 -20.49
CA ALA A 372 1.05 0.23 -20.90
C ALA A 372 1.88 0.97 -19.84
N ILE A 373 1.32 2.03 -19.24
CA ILE A 373 1.93 2.75 -18.11
C ILE A 373 2.12 1.82 -16.91
N ALA A 374 1.10 1.03 -16.55
CA ALA A 374 1.19 0.05 -15.46
C ALA A 374 2.31 -0.95 -15.72
N PHE A 375 2.38 -1.49 -16.94
CA PHE A 375 3.40 -2.43 -17.36
C PHE A 375 4.80 -1.83 -17.28
N ILE A 376 4.97 -0.59 -17.74
CA ILE A 376 6.25 0.15 -17.68
C ILE A 376 6.68 0.35 -16.22
N ILE A 377 5.81 0.88 -15.35
CA ILE A 377 6.14 1.14 -13.95
C ILE A 377 6.55 -0.16 -13.25
N VAL A 378 5.74 -1.21 -13.40
CA VAL A 378 6.02 -2.53 -12.80
C VAL A 378 7.35 -3.08 -13.32
N THR A 379 7.60 -2.99 -14.62
CA THR A 379 8.84 -3.46 -15.23
C THR A 379 10.03 -2.71 -14.65
N ILE A 380 10.01 -1.37 -14.63
CA ILE A 380 11.11 -0.56 -14.07
C ILE A 380 11.36 -0.93 -12.60
N VAL A 381 10.30 -1.01 -11.79
CA VAL A 381 10.38 -1.34 -10.36
C VAL A 381 10.96 -2.72 -10.13
N VAL A 382 10.51 -3.74 -10.87
CA VAL A 382 11.00 -5.11 -10.74
C VAL A 382 12.44 -5.23 -11.25
N VAL A 383 12.74 -4.65 -12.40
CA VAL A 383 14.08 -4.74 -13.01
C VAL A 383 15.12 -4.02 -12.15
N ILE A 384 14.84 -2.80 -11.69
CA ILE A 384 15.79 -2.04 -10.86
C ILE A 384 15.82 -2.57 -9.44
N GLY A 385 14.66 -2.61 -8.77
CA GLY A 385 14.59 -2.94 -7.34
C GLY A 385 14.87 -4.41 -7.05
N ARG A 386 14.45 -5.32 -7.94
CA ARG A 386 14.55 -6.76 -7.68
C ARG A 386 15.69 -7.42 -8.46
N TRP A 387 15.87 -7.11 -9.75
CA TRP A 387 16.88 -7.79 -10.57
C TRP A 387 18.27 -7.19 -10.36
N LEU A 388 18.41 -5.87 -10.39
CA LEU A 388 19.71 -5.20 -10.20
C LEU A 388 20.06 -5.06 -8.71
N TRP A 389 19.16 -4.46 -7.93
CA TRP A 389 19.46 -4.13 -6.54
C TRP A 389 19.36 -5.35 -5.60
N GLY A 390 18.39 -6.25 -5.82
CA GLY A 390 18.17 -7.41 -4.96
C GLY A 390 19.40 -8.30 -4.71
N PRO A 391 20.14 -8.74 -5.75
CA PRO A 391 21.36 -9.53 -5.57
C PRO A 391 22.47 -8.78 -4.86
N TYR A 392 22.62 -7.48 -5.15
CA TYR A 392 23.58 -6.61 -4.47
C TYR A 392 23.25 -6.52 -2.97
N ALA A 393 22.00 -6.21 -2.64
CA ALA A 393 21.52 -6.12 -1.27
C ALA A 393 21.72 -7.43 -0.49
N TYR A 394 21.46 -8.57 -1.15
CA TYR A 394 21.65 -9.89 -0.54
C TYR A 394 23.11 -10.20 -0.22
N ILE A 395 24.03 -9.87 -1.13
CA ILE A 395 25.46 -10.09 -0.90
C ILE A 395 25.94 -9.20 0.25
N GLN A 396 25.57 -7.91 0.24
CA GLN A 396 25.94 -6.97 1.30
C GLN A 396 25.39 -7.40 2.67
N TYR A 397 24.12 -7.81 2.71
CA TYR A 397 23.50 -8.37 3.92
C TYR A 397 24.27 -9.58 4.45
N LYS A 398 24.66 -10.52 3.57
CA LYS A 398 25.45 -11.68 3.97
C LYS A 398 26.84 -11.30 4.48
N GLN A 399 27.52 -10.37 3.83
CA GLN A 399 28.82 -9.88 4.28
C GLN A 399 28.71 -9.21 5.66
N PHE A 400 27.66 -8.42 5.90
CA PHE A 400 27.42 -7.76 7.17
C PHE A 400 27.19 -8.76 8.32
N TRP A 401 26.28 -9.72 8.14
CA TRP A 401 25.89 -10.63 9.22
C TRP A 401 26.81 -11.84 9.40
N LEU A 402 27.28 -12.45 8.32
CA LEU A 402 28.11 -13.65 8.37
C LEU A 402 29.61 -13.34 8.41
N LYS A 403 29.99 -12.06 8.22
CA LYS A 403 31.38 -11.59 8.15
C LYS A 403 32.25 -12.47 7.24
N ASP A 404 31.71 -12.97 6.14
CA ASP A 404 32.44 -13.82 5.19
C ASP A 404 33.21 -12.91 4.19
N PRO A 405 34.52 -12.69 4.38
CA PRO A 405 35.31 -11.82 3.51
C PRO A 405 35.56 -12.43 2.13
N LEU A 406 35.28 -13.74 1.96
CA LEU A 406 35.57 -14.48 0.73
C LEU A 406 34.45 -14.38 -0.31
N ILE A 407 33.33 -13.74 0.02
CA ILE A 407 32.26 -13.49 -0.96
C ILE A 407 32.65 -12.29 -1.82
N ASN A 408 33.34 -12.54 -2.93
CA ASN A 408 33.53 -11.53 -3.96
C ASN A 408 32.18 -11.21 -4.64
N LEU A 409 31.77 -9.95 -4.58
CA LEU A 409 30.50 -9.46 -5.13
C LEU A 409 30.30 -9.94 -6.57
N TRP A 410 31.29 -9.72 -7.41
CA TRP A 410 31.21 -9.99 -8.85
C TRP A 410 31.01 -11.46 -9.17
N ASP A 411 31.60 -12.36 -8.39
CA ASP A 411 31.62 -13.78 -8.74
C ASP A 411 30.27 -14.46 -8.45
N ARG A 412 29.54 -13.98 -7.44
CA ARG A 412 28.23 -14.51 -7.03
C ARG A 412 27.03 -13.71 -7.51
N TYR A 413 27.21 -12.46 -7.93
CA TYR A 413 26.12 -11.57 -8.31
C TYR A 413 25.20 -12.19 -9.37
N VAL A 414 25.74 -12.63 -10.51
CA VAL A 414 24.94 -13.23 -11.60
C VAL A 414 24.28 -14.54 -11.17
N THR A 415 24.98 -15.36 -10.38
CA THR A 415 24.45 -16.62 -9.84
C THR A 415 23.21 -16.40 -8.97
N ILE A 416 23.18 -15.33 -8.18
CA ILE A 416 22.03 -14.96 -7.34
C ILE A 416 20.96 -14.25 -8.16
N MET A 417 21.36 -13.40 -9.09
CA MET A 417 20.45 -12.61 -9.94
C MET A 417 19.57 -13.47 -10.85
N LEU A 418 20.15 -14.51 -11.45
CA LEU A 418 19.47 -15.27 -12.49
C LEU A 418 18.15 -15.96 -12.05
N PRO A 419 18.08 -16.68 -10.91
CA PRO A 419 16.80 -17.21 -10.45
C PRO A 419 15.78 -16.12 -10.11
N ILE A 420 16.24 -14.93 -9.70
CA ILE A 420 15.37 -13.78 -9.44
C ILE A 420 14.78 -13.25 -10.75
N ILE A 421 15.58 -13.17 -11.82
CA ILE A 421 15.11 -12.78 -13.16
C ILE A 421 14.06 -13.76 -13.67
N ILE A 422 14.32 -15.07 -13.59
CA ILE A 422 13.38 -16.11 -14.04
C ILE A 422 12.01 -15.95 -13.37
N LYS A 423 11.99 -15.81 -12.03
CA LYS A 423 10.74 -15.56 -11.29
C LYS A 423 10.12 -14.22 -11.70
N GLY A 424 10.95 -13.20 -11.89
CA GLY A 424 10.55 -11.86 -12.32
C GLY A 424 9.78 -11.84 -13.64
N LEU A 425 10.17 -12.67 -14.61
CA LEU A 425 9.51 -12.75 -15.92
C LEU A 425 8.05 -13.19 -15.82
N ILE A 426 7.71 -14.03 -14.84
CA ILE A 426 6.33 -14.42 -14.54
C ILE A 426 5.62 -13.35 -13.69
N VAL A 427 6.35 -12.73 -12.77
CA VAL A 427 5.83 -11.71 -11.85
C VAL A 427 5.38 -10.44 -12.57
N ILE A 428 6.16 -9.93 -13.53
CA ILE A 428 5.88 -8.67 -14.24
C ILE A 428 4.47 -8.66 -14.89
N PRO A 429 4.07 -9.65 -15.73
CA PRO A 429 2.75 -9.63 -16.36
C PRO A 429 1.63 -9.73 -15.33
N ILE A 430 1.78 -10.56 -14.28
CA ILE A 430 0.79 -10.70 -13.21
C ILE A 430 0.59 -9.35 -12.50
N TYR A 431 1.68 -8.67 -12.13
CA TYR A 431 1.61 -7.39 -11.43
C TYR A 431 1.04 -6.29 -12.32
N SER A 432 1.36 -6.32 -13.61
CA SER A 432 0.84 -5.37 -14.58
C SER A 432 -0.67 -5.52 -14.80
N ILE A 433 -1.18 -6.75 -14.83
CA ILE A 433 -2.63 -7.03 -14.92
C ILE A 433 -3.36 -6.54 -13.67
N ILE A 434 -2.81 -6.83 -12.49
CA ILE A 434 -3.41 -6.40 -11.22
C ILE A 434 -3.40 -4.87 -11.13
N LEU A 435 -2.25 -4.24 -11.33
CA LEU A 435 -2.11 -2.79 -11.26
C LEU A 435 -2.95 -2.09 -12.34
N GLY A 436 -2.91 -2.58 -13.58
CA GLY A 436 -3.72 -2.05 -14.68
C GLY A 436 -5.22 -2.08 -14.38
N SER A 437 -5.69 -3.14 -13.71
CA SER A 437 -7.08 -3.26 -13.26
C SER A 437 -7.42 -2.30 -12.11
N LEU A 438 -6.46 -2.03 -11.22
CA LEU A 438 -6.60 -1.14 -10.07
C LEU A 438 -6.48 0.35 -10.42
N ILE A 439 -5.79 0.73 -11.50
CA ILE A 439 -5.58 2.14 -11.86
C ILE A 439 -6.91 2.89 -12.05
N PHE A 440 -7.93 2.29 -12.64
CA PHE A 440 -9.23 2.92 -12.82
C PHE A 440 -9.93 3.27 -11.51
N PRO A 441 -10.21 2.30 -10.60
CA PRO A 441 -10.85 2.61 -9.33
C PRO A 441 -9.98 3.54 -8.47
N MET A 442 -8.65 3.40 -8.52
CA MET A 442 -7.75 4.31 -7.81
C MET A 442 -7.85 5.75 -8.33
N THR A 443 -7.89 5.95 -9.64
CA THR A 443 -8.04 7.29 -10.26
C THR A 443 -9.38 7.91 -9.88
N TYR A 444 -10.45 7.11 -9.90
CA TYR A 444 -11.76 7.55 -9.46
C TYR A 444 -11.75 8.02 -7.98
N LEU A 445 -11.19 7.20 -7.07
CA LEU A 445 -11.08 7.53 -5.65
C LEU A 445 -10.22 8.78 -5.41
N TYR A 446 -9.09 8.88 -6.11
CA TYR A 446 -8.19 10.02 -6.00
C TYR A 446 -8.87 11.33 -6.42
N ASN A 447 -9.55 11.33 -7.57
CA ASN A 447 -10.22 12.53 -8.06
C ASN A 447 -11.38 12.93 -7.15
N ARG A 448 -12.14 11.96 -6.64
CA ARG A 448 -13.32 12.23 -5.81
C ARG A 448 -12.99 12.75 -4.42
N TYR A 449 -11.97 12.20 -3.76
CA TYR A 449 -11.71 12.44 -2.33
C TYR A 449 -10.42 13.20 -2.04
N ILE A 450 -9.42 13.12 -2.91
CA ILE A 450 -8.10 13.73 -2.65
C ILE A 450 -7.95 15.03 -3.42
N ALA A 451 -8.26 15.04 -4.71
CA ALA A 451 -8.13 16.24 -5.54
C ALA A 451 -9.09 17.35 -5.07
N LYS A 452 -10.36 17.01 -4.82
CA LYS A 452 -11.38 17.97 -4.35
C LYS A 452 -11.03 18.61 -3.00
N ASN A 453 -10.52 17.82 -2.06
CA ASN A 453 -10.12 18.35 -0.75
C ASN A 453 -8.90 19.27 -0.81
N LYS A 454 -8.02 19.10 -1.81
CA LYS A 454 -6.90 20.03 -2.01
C LYS A 454 -7.35 21.34 -2.62
N ILE A 455 -8.33 21.32 -3.53
CA ILE A 455 -8.90 22.54 -4.12
C ILE A 455 -9.60 23.37 -3.05
N ASN A 456 -10.36 22.74 -2.14
CA ASN A 456 -11.07 23.46 -1.07
C ASN A 456 -10.16 24.02 0.05
N ALA A 457 -8.87 23.67 0.04
CA ALA A 457 -7.91 24.12 1.05
C ALA A 457 -7.05 25.30 0.58
N TYR A 458 -7.15 25.68 -0.70
CA TYR A 458 -6.62 26.92 -1.29
C TYR A 458 -7.79 27.85 -1.56
#